data_AF-A0A261GL45-F1
#
_entry.id   AF-A0A261GL45-F1
#
_cell.length_a   1.000
_cell.length_b   1.000
_cell.length_c   1.000
_cell.angle_alpha   90.00
_cell.angle_beta   90.00
_cell.angle_gamma   90.00
#
_symmetry.space_group_name_H-M   'P 1'
#
loop_
_entity.id
_entity.type
_entity.pdbx_description
1 polymer ?
#
loop_
_entity_poly.entity_id
_entity_poly.type
_entity_poly.pdbx_seq_one_letter_code
_entity_poly.pdbx_strand_id
1 'polypeptide(L)'
;MKFTLSYSIEDHGWANATLRSENDIYEIDAISYLSDAFEELSLAVLDVLNGIKEASCGFDHEPGRTKIRFLAKDEMVQIQIYEFQNEMRDEPWEKGKAVQSFETRILRLKSQYLETADKILREHGVAEYKVE
;
A
#
# COMPACT_ATOMS: atom_id res chain seq x y z
N MET A 1 17.07 -0.43 10.15
CA MET A 1 15.68 -0.03 9.89
C MET A 1 14.83 -1.26 9.63
N LYS A 2 14.10 -1.66 10.65
CA LYS A 2 13.04 -2.68 10.54
C LYS A 2 11.77 -2.04 9.97
N PHE A 3 11.73 -1.86 8.65
CA PHE A 3 10.49 -1.54 7.95
C PHE A 3 9.62 -2.80 7.86
N THR A 4 8.33 -2.67 8.09
CA THR A 4 7.33 -3.72 7.86
C THR A 4 6.14 -3.14 7.11
N LEU A 5 5.67 -3.89 6.12
CA LEU A 5 4.43 -3.67 5.40
C LEU A 5 3.56 -4.89 5.67
N SER A 6 2.32 -4.68 6.08
CA SER A 6 1.32 -5.73 6.22
C SER A 6 0.00 -5.29 5.62
N TYR A 7 -0.75 -6.28 5.13
CA TYR A 7 -2.10 -6.14 4.60
C TYR A 7 -2.90 -7.36 5.04
N SER A 8 -4.13 -7.16 5.50
CA SER A 8 -5.06 -8.22 5.86
C SER A 8 -6.42 -7.96 5.23
N ILE A 9 -7.09 -9.02 4.81
CA ILE A 9 -8.48 -8.98 4.39
C ILE A 9 -9.31 -9.44 5.60
N GLU A 10 -10.28 -8.61 5.96
CA GLU A 10 -11.24 -8.86 7.01
C GLU A 10 -12.55 -9.43 6.44
N ASP A 11 -13.51 -9.72 7.32
CA ASP A 11 -14.83 -10.18 6.91
C ASP A 11 -15.49 -9.22 5.90
N HIS A 12 -16.25 -9.79 4.98
CA HIS A 12 -16.99 -9.06 3.94
C HIS A 12 -16.12 -8.27 2.94
N GLY A 13 -14.83 -8.59 2.83
CA GLY A 13 -13.94 -8.04 1.80
C GLY A 13 -13.30 -6.70 2.14
N TRP A 14 -13.55 -6.17 3.34
CA TRP A 14 -12.79 -5.03 3.85
C TRP A 14 -11.34 -5.42 4.08
N ALA A 15 -10.45 -4.43 4.09
CA ALA A 15 -9.05 -4.70 4.38
C ALA A 15 -8.43 -3.67 5.30
N ASN A 16 -7.32 -4.05 5.91
CA ASN A 16 -6.48 -3.16 6.69
C ASN A 16 -5.05 -3.21 6.14
N ALA A 17 -4.36 -2.08 6.15
CA ALA A 17 -2.94 -2.01 5.81
C ALA A 17 -2.15 -1.31 6.92
N THR A 18 -0.93 -1.78 7.17
CA THR A 18 -0.03 -1.14 8.14
C THR A 18 1.35 -0.97 7.55
N LEU A 19 1.88 0.24 7.67
CA LEU A 19 3.28 0.56 7.42
C LEU A 19 3.93 0.91 8.75
N ARG A 20 5.07 0.32 9.05
CA ARG A 20 5.76 0.52 10.34
C ARG A 20 7.27 0.58 10.17
N SER A 21 7.89 1.47 10.94
CA SER A 21 9.34 1.60 11.15
C SER A 21 9.68 1.25 12.61
N GLU A 22 10.92 1.48 13.02
CA GLU A 22 11.32 1.31 14.43
C GLU A 22 10.57 2.28 15.37
N ASN A 23 10.22 3.49 14.89
CA ASN A 23 9.64 4.55 15.72
C ASN A 23 8.22 4.93 15.30
N ASP A 24 7.80 4.56 14.10
CA ASP A 24 6.59 5.07 13.48
C ASP A 24 5.67 3.93 13.04
N ILE A 25 4.38 4.17 13.12
CA ILE A 25 3.33 3.31 12.61
C ILE A 25 2.33 4.18 11.85
N TYR A 26 1.79 3.64 10.76
CA TYR A 26 0.64 4.20 10.07
C TYR A 26 -0.29 3.06 9.69
N GLU A 27 -1.53 3.17 10.17
CA GLU A 27 -2.59 2.19 9.99
C GLU A 27 -3.65 2.79 9.06
N ILE A 28 -4.07 2.00 8.08
CA ILE A 28 -5.15 2.32 7.15
C ILE A 28 -6.21 1.27 7.39
N ASP A 29 -7.21 1.64 8.19
CA ASP A 29 -8.31 0.76 8.56
C ASP A 29 -9.46 0.91 7.56
N ALA A 30 -10.28 -0.14 7.44
CA ALA A 30 -11.51 -0.12 6.65
C ALA A 30 -11.29 0.31 5.18
N ILE A 31 -10.29 -0.28 4.54
CA ILE A 31 -10.09 -0.18 3.09
C ILE A 31 -11.29 -0.83 2.39
N SER A 32 -11.93 -0.06 1.52
CA SER A 32 -13.17 -0.43 0.83
C SER A 32 -12.97 -1.58 -0.14
N TYR A 33 -13.86 -2.56 -0.05
CA TYR A 33 -13.98 -3.69 -0.98
C TYR A 33 -14.43 -3.29 -2.39
N LEU A 34 -14.84 -2.02 -2.59
CA LEU A 34 -15.25 -1.49 -3.89
C LEU A 34 -14.06 -1.20 -4.82
N SER A 35 -12.83 -1.37 -4.33
CA SER A 35 -11.59 -1.22 -5.08
C SER A 35 -10.67 -2.41 -4.86
N ASP A 36 -9.90 -2.80 -5.88
CA ASP A 36 -8.83 -3.79 -5.71
C ASP A 36 -7.57 -3.10 -5.18
N ALA A 37 -7.63 -2.71 -3.90
CA ALA A 37 -6.53 -2.03 -3.22
C ALA A 37 -5.26 -2.90 -3.15
N PHE A 38 -5.41 -4.23 -3.12
CA PHE A 38 -4.27 -5.13 -3.09
C PHE A 38 -3.60 -5.24 -4.47
N GLU A 39 -4.35 -5.27 -5.56
CA GLU A 39 -3.80 -5.16 -6.92
C GLU A 39 -3.07 -3.83 -7.11
N GLU A 40 -3.66 -2.70 -6.72
CA GLU A 40 -2.99 -1.39 -6.81
C GLU A 40 -1.65 -1.39 -6.04
N LEU A 41 -1.62 -1.93 -4.82
CA LEU A 41 -0.39 -2.07 -4.04
C LEU A 41 0.63 -2.98 -4.74
N SER A 42 0.17 -4.09 -5.29
CA SER A 42 0.99 -5.09 -5.98
C SER A 42 1.68 -4.50 -7.21
N LEU A 43 0.93 -3.77 -8.03
CA LEU A 43 1.44 -3.07 -9.20
C LEU A 43 2.46 -1.99 -8.81
N ALA A 44 2.16 -1.17 -7.80
CA ALA A 44 3.06 -0.12 -7.35
C ALA A 44 4.39 -0.69 -6.82
N VAL A 45 4.36 -1.79 -6.05
CA VAL A 45 5.57 -2.46 -5.59
C VAL A 45 6.32 -3.07 -6.78
N LEU A 46 5.62 -3.72 -7.72
CA LEU A 46 6.24 -4.32 -8.91
C LEU A 46 6.97 -3.26 -9.75
N ASP A 47 6.38 -2.09 -9.94
CA ASP A 47 6.99 -0.96 -10.64
C ASP A 47 8.31 -0.54 -9.96
N VAL A 48 8.31 -0.38 -8.64
CA VAL A 48 9.53 -0.08 -7.86
C VAL A 48 10.60 -1.15 -8.07
N LEU A 49 10.22 -2.45 -8.03
CA LEU A 49 11.15 -3.56 -8.22
C LEU A 49 11.70 -3.64 -9.65
N ASN A 50 10.95 -3.17 -10.64
CA ASN A 50 11.37 -3.06 -12.03
C ASN A 50 12.21 -1.81 -12.32
N GLY A 51 12.52 -1.00 -11.29
CA GLY A 51 13.36 0.19 -11.41
C GLY A 51 12.60 1.45 -11.85
N ILE A 52 11.27 1.44 -11.81
CA ILE A 52 10.47 2.65 -11.98
C ILE A 52 10.73 3.57 -10.79
N LYS A 53 11.07 4.84 -11.08
CA LYS A 53 11.49 5.82 -10.06
C LYS A 53 10.37 6.33 -9.20
N GLU A 54 9.15 6.36 -9.74
CA GLU A 54 7.96 6.82 -9.03
C GLU A 54 6.79 5.88 -9.35
N ALA A 55 6.21 5.30 -8.31
CA ALA A 55 5.02 4.47 -8.40
C ALA A 55 4.03 4.90 -7.31
N SER A 56 2.76 4.53 -7.46
CA SER A 56 1.75 4.86 -6.46
C SER A 56 0.60 3.88 -6.45
N CYS A 57 -0.02 3.72 -5.28
CA CYS A 57 -1.31 3.07 -5.11
C CYS A 57 -2.22 3.96 -4.27
N GLY A 58 -3.52 3.66 -4.24
CA GLY A 58 -4.42 4.28 -3.30
C GLY A 58 -5.47 3.33 -2.75
N PHE A 59 -5.87 3.58 -1.52
CA PHE A 59 -6.83 2.82 -0.77
C PHE A 59 -8.03 3.71 -0.49
N ASP A 60 -9.17 3.39 -1.09
CA ASP A 60 -10.43 4.04 -0.78
C ASP A 60 -10.89 3.60 0.61
N HIS A 61 -11.31 4.53 1.46
CA HIS A 61 -11.91 4.25 2.77
C HIS A 61 -12.99 5.29 3.01
N GLU A 62 -14.14 4.91 3.57
CA GLU A 62 -15.29 5.83 3.64
C GLU A 62 -15.31 6.60 4.96
N PRO A 63 -15.17 7.95 4.97
CA PRO A 63 -14.99 8.85 3.82
C PRO A 63 -13.52 9.13 3.45
N GLY A 64 -13.21 9.17 2.15
CA GLY A 64 -11.92 9.61 1.62
C GLY A 64 -11.06 8.56 0.91
N ARG A 65 -9.77 8.87 0.78
CA ARG A 65 -8.77 7.99 0.16
C ARG A 65 -7.40 8.23 0.77
N THR A 66 -6.65 7.17 0.98
CA THR A 66 -5.21 7.26 1.28
C THR A 66 -4.43 6.94 0.02
N LYS A 67 -3.52 7.81 -0.42
CA LYS A 67 -2.61 7.55 -1.53
C LYS A 67 -1.19 7.36 -1.00
N ILE A 68 -0.53 6.32 -1.48
CA ILE A 68 0.86 6.01 -1.15
C ILE A 68 1.71 6.22 -2.39
N ARG A 69 2.77 7.01 -2.26
CA ARG A 69 3.75 7.29 -3.30
C ARG A 69 5.08 6.64 -2.93
N PHE A 70 5.64 5.87 -3.85
CA PHE A 70 6.95 5.25 -3.74
C PHE A 70 7.93 6.00 -4.62
N LEU A 71 8.99 6.54 -4.02
CA LEU A 71 10.07 7.25 -4.71
C LEU A 71 11.35 6.43 -4.60
N ALA A 72 11.68 5.71 -5.66
CA ALA A 72 12.86 4.86 -5.72
C ALA A 72 14.09 5.65 -6.15
N LYS A 73 15.18 5.49 -5.40
CA LYS A 73 16.49 6.07 -5.70
C LYS A 73 17.58 5.11 -5.27
N ASP A 74 18.39 4.68 -6.22
CA ASP A 74 19.45 3.69 -6.02
C ASP A 74 18.86 2.41 -5.40
N GLU A 75 19.32 1.98 -4.21
CA GLU A 75 18.80 0.81 -3.51
C GLU A 75 17.73 1.14 -2.45
N MET A 76 17.32 2.41 -2.38
CA MET A 76 16.41 2.94 -1.38
C MET A 76 15.07 3.32 -2.01
N VAL A 77 14.02 3.26 -1.20
CA VAL A 77 12.69 3.75 -1.55
C VAL A 77 12.16 4.59 -0.39
N GLN A 78 11.77 5.82 -0.70
CA GLN A 78 10.99 6.67 0.19
C GLN A 78 9.51 6.40 -0.08
N ILE A 79 8.73 6.17 0.98
CA ILE A 79 7.30 5.88 0.91
C ILE A 79 6.58 7.04 1.57
N GLN A 80 5.82 7.81 0.81
CA GLN A 80 5.10 8.99 1.27
C GLN A 80 3.61 8.70 1.28
N ILE A 81 2.93 9.06 2.37
CA ILE A 81 1.52 8.77 2.55
C ILE A 81 0.74 10.08 2.63
N TYR A 82 -0.34 10.13 1.87
CA TYR A 82 -1.20 11.28 1.72
C TYR A 82 -2.66 10.90 2.00
N GLU A 83 -3.35 11.71 2.79
CA GLU A 83 -4.79 11.58 3.03
C GLU A 83 -5.57 12.60 2.20
N PHE A 84 -6.65 12.13 1.59
CA PHE A 84 -7.59 12.91 0.80
C PHE A 84 -8.96 12.84 1.43
N GLN A 85 -9.64 13.99 1.49
CA GLN A 85 -10.99 14.11 2.09
C GLN A 85 -12.10 13.57 1.18
N ASN A 86 -11.80 13.27 -0.08
CA ASN A 86 -12.73 12.73 -1.05
C ASN A 86 -12.11 11.50 -1.74
N GLU A 87 -12.96 10.73 -2.41
CA GLU A 87 -12.60 9.47 -3.09
C GLU A 87 -12.12 9.70 -4.54
N MET A 88 -11.82 10.94 -4.95
CA MET A 88 -11.42 11.23 -6.33
C MET A 88 -10.02 10.66 -6.60
N ARG A 89 -9.97 9.58 -7.40
CA ARG A 89 -8.73 8.86 -7.75
C ARG A 89 -7.65 9.77 -8.36
N ASP A 90 -8.08 10.63 -9.28
CA ASP A 90 -7.23 11.53 -10.05
C ASP A 90 -6.93 12.85 -9.31
N GLU A 91 -7.27 12.95 -8.02
CA GLU A 91 -6.99 14.18 -7.28
C GLU A 91 -5.47 14.43 -7.20
N PRO A 92 -5.00 15.62 -7.59
CA PRO A 92 -3.57 15.91 -7.63
C PRO A 92 -2.97 15.90 -6.21
N TRP A 93 -1.71 15.49 -6.11
CA TRP A 93 -1.02 15.26 -4.84
C TRP A 93 -1.00 16.49 -3.92
N GLU A 94 -1.00 17.69 -4.49
CA GLU A 94 -0.99 18.97 -3.79
C GLU A 94 -2.26 19.23 -2.97
N LYS A 95 -3.35 18.53 -3.29
CA LYS A 95 -4.59 18.58 -2.49
C LYS A 95 -4.60 17.56 -1.35
N GLY A 96 -3.76 16.53 -1.42
CA GLY A 96 -3.59 15.56 -0.37
C GLY A 96 -2.79 16.14 0.79
N LYS A 97 -3.18 15.79 2.02
CA LYS A 97 -2.39 16.11 3.20
C LYS A 97 -1.31 15.05 3.38
N ALA A 98 -0.03 15.41 3.28
CA ALA A 98 1.06 14.51 3.65
C ALA A 98 0.97 14.21 5.16
N VAL A 99 0.84 12.93 5.53
CA VAL A 99 0.64 12.52 6.93
C VAL A 99 1.78 11.68 7.48
N GLN A 100 2.50 10.94 6.64
CA GLN A 100 3.59 10.09 7.09
C GLN A 100 4.60 9.83 5.98
N SER A 101 5.86 9.57 6.35
CA SER A 101 6.89 9.09 5.43
C SER A 101 7.72 7.99 6.05
N PHE A 102 8.05 6.98 5.26
CA PHE A 102 8.99 5.91 5.60
C PHE A 102 10.15 5.89 4.61
N GLU A 103 11.27 5.31 5.04
CA GLU A 103 12.39 5.02 4.16
C GLU A 103 12.85 3.59 4.42
N THR A 104 13.11 2.85 3.35
CA THR A 104 13.60 1.48 3.44
C THR A 104 14.42 1.10 2.22
N ARG A 105 15.12 -0.03 2.30
CA ARG A 105 15.78 -0.64 1.13
C ARG A 105 14.73 -1.29 0.24
N ILE A 106 14.92 -1.21 -1.08
CA ILE A 106 14.05 -1.88 -2.06
C ILE A 106 13.96 -3.39 -1.76
N LEU A 107 15.08 -4.03 -1.40
CA LEU A 107 15.08 -5.44 -1.02
C LEU A 107 14.23 -5.74 0.23
N ARG A 108 14.16 -4.79 1.18
CA ARG A 108 13.32 -4.96 2.37
C ARG A 108 11.85 -4.76 2.02
N LEU A 109 11.50 -3.78 1.17
CA LEU A 109 10.15 -3.63 0.64
C LEU A 109 9.69 -4.92 -0.07
N LYS A 110 10.54 -5.47 -0.94
CA LYS A 110 10.31 -6.75 -1.62
C LYS A 110 9.98 -7.87 -0.62
N SER A 111 10.84 -8.09 0.37
CA SER A 111 10.64 -9.18 1.34
C SER A 111 9.33 -9.01 2.11
N GLN A 112 9.00 -7.80 2.56
CA GLN A 112 7.77 -7.56 3.32
C GLN A 112 6.51 -7.68 2.48
N TYR A 113 6.55 -7.22 1.23
CA TYR A 113 5.46 -7.44 0.29
C TYR A 113 5.26 -8.92 0.00
N LEU A 114 6.33 -9.69 -0.26
CA LEU A 114 6.22 -11.14 -0.50
C LEU A 114 5.68 -11.91 0.70
N GLU A 115 6.15 -11.58 1.92
CA GLU A 115 5.61 -12.15 3.16
C GLU A 115 4.11 -11.86 3.32
N THR A 116 3.69 -10.63 3.00
CA THR A 116 2.28 -10.21 3.04
C THR A 116 1.44 -10.94 2.00
N ALA A 117 1.90 -10.99 0.75
CA ALA A 117 1.20 -11.66 -0.34
C ALA A 117 1.08 -13.17 -0.09
N ASP A 118 2.13 -13.82 0.40
CA ASP A 118 2.08 -15.25 0.76
C ASP A 118 1.11 -15.52 1.90
N LYS A 119 1.07 -14.63 2.90
CA LYS A 119 0.10 -14.74 4.01
C LYS A 119 -1.34 -14.69 3.49
N ILE A 120 -1.66 -13.66 2.70
CA ILE A 120 -2.99 -13.49 2.10
C ILE A 120 -3.38 -14.71 1.25
N LEU A 121 -2.47 -15.18 0.40
CA LEU A 121 -2.69 -16.33 -0.46
C LEU A 121 -2.97 -17.61 0.33
N ARG A 122 -2.32 -17.80 1.48
CA ARG A 122 -2.57 -18.94 2.37
C ARG A 122 -3.89 -18.85 3.12
N GLU A 123 -4.29 -17.65 3.52
CA GLU A 123 -5.50 -17.41 4.31
C GLU A 123 -6.76 -17.47 3.44
N HIS A 124 -6.74 -16.88 2.25
CA HIS A 124 -7.92 -16.73 1.39
C HIS A 124 -7.90 -17.62 0.13
N GLY A 125 -6.75 -18.20 -0.22
CA GLY A 125 -6.57 -18.97 -1.44
C GLY A 125 -6.63 -18.11 -2.71
N VAL A 126 -6.38 -18.73 -3.87
CA VAL A 126 -6.50 -18.05 -5.18
C VAL A 126 -7.97 -17.87 -5.59
N ALA A 127 -8.88 -18.61 -4.98
CA ALA A 127 -10.28 -18.68 -5.40
C ALA A 127 -11.09 -17.42 -5.05
N GLU A 128 -10.70 -16.67 -4.01
CA GLU A 128 -11.28 -15.37 -3.66
C GLU A 128 -10.68 -14.22 -4.50
N TYR A 129 -9.59 -14.46 -5.24
CA TYR A 129 -8.99 -13.57 -6.24
C TYR A 129 -9.41 -13.92 -7.67
N LYS A 130 -10.64 -14.39 -7.86
CA LYS A 130 -11.16 -14.61 -9.21
C LYS A 130 -11.66 -13.29 -9.79
N VAL A 131 -10.89 -12.78 -10.75
CA VAL A 131 -11.41 -11.96 -11.84
C VAL A 131 -12.45 -12.80 -12.58
N GLU A 132 -13.72 -12.40 -12.54
CA GLU A 132 -14.71 -12.83 -13.54
C GLU A 132 -14.47 -12.13 -14.88
#